data_AF-A0AAV8WIQ4-F1
#
_entry.id   AF-A0AAV8WIQ4-F1
#
_cell.length_a   1.000
_cell.length_b   1.000
_cell.length_c   1.000
_cell.angle_alpha   90.00
_cell.angle_beta   90.00
_cell.angle_gamma   90.00
#
_symmetry.space_group_name_H-M   'P 1'
#
loop_
_entity.id
_entity.type
_entity.pdbx_description
1 polymer ?
#
loop_
_entity_poly.entity_id
_entity_poly.type
_entity_poly.pdbx_seq_one_letter_code
_entity_poly.pdbx_strand_id
1 'polypeptide(L)'
;MTSHLLGSNCENDFSTGALDDLRCLVTGEIIAEVRPLEDDECLPDVPASLSFVKKSRVAKSSITYVAGFMARKVLKSTRNCQNCQNVLLYSDGNVELDVIEARQCQNNNLVKPGSYLCFATNQSSSRLFYLIPRLCHRNNLFAMLKQVILKEVNFTVLNCADHKHIGDLVATLPIRCILYYWCKSVNKILVGKDVKFVKYLSCETNKN
;
A
#
# COMPACT_ATOMS: atom_id res chain seq x y z
N MET A 1 -31.45 45.79 -18.71
CA MET A 1 -30.77 44.75 -19.51
C MET A 1 -29.33 45.21 -19.71
N THR A 2 -28.39 44.64 -18.97
CA THR A 2 -26.97 44.98 -19.05
C THR A 2 -26.39 44.35 -20.30
N SER A 3 -26.04 45.20 -21.26
CA SER A 3 -25.31 44.88 -22.47
C SER A 3 -23.92 44.35 -22.11
N HIS A 4 -23.68 43.06 -22.34
CA HIS A 4 -22.31 42.54 -22.43
C HIS A 4 -21.64 43.22 -23.63
N LEU A 5 -20.47 43.83 -23.42
CA LEU A 5 -19.70 44.46 -24.48
C LEU A 5 -19.24 43.39 -25.49
N LEU A 6 -19.57 43.57 -26.76
CA LEU A 6 -18.98 42.83 -27.88
C LEU A 6 -17.46 43.04 -27.83
N GLY A 7 -16.70 41.98 -27.52
CA GLY A 7 -15.25 42.04 -27.32
C GLY A 7 -14.76 41.71 -25.90
N SER A 8 -15.65 41.35 -24.96
CA SER A 8 -15.26 40.77 -23.65
C SER A 8 -14.88 39.29 -23.74
N ASN A 9 -14.23 38.86 -24.82
CA ASN A 9 -13.53 37.58 -24.85
C ASN A 9 -12.13 37.80 -24.28
N CYS A 10 -11.63 36.85 -23.49
CA CYS A 10 -10.30 36.91 -22.89
C CYS A 10 -9.19 36.63 -23.93
N GLU A 11 -9.36 37.06 -25.19
CA GLU A 11 -8.42 36.78 -26.28
C GLU A 11 -7.09 37.52 -26.10
N ASN A 12 -7.10 38.63 -25.36
CA ASN A 12 -5.91 39.37 -24.94
C ASN A 12 -5.57 39.12 -23.46
N ASP A 13 -5.88 37.94 -22.93
CA ASP A 13 -5.43 37.59 -21.60
C ASP A 13 -3.91 37.39 -21.64
N PHE A 14 -3.18 38.31 -21.01
CA PHE A 14 -1.71 38.27 -20.88
C PHE A 14 -1.24 37.18 -19.90
N SER A 15 -2.09 36.21 -19.60
CA SER A 15 -1.85 35.08 -18.71
C SER A 15 -0.99 34.01 -19.39
N THR A 16 0.13 34.42 -20.00
CA THR A 16 1.20 33.51 -20.40
C THR A 16 1.63 32.71 -19.17
N GLY A 17 1.42 31.39 -19.24
CA GLY A 17 1.80 30.44 -18.20
C GLY A 17 0.72 30.06 -17.19
N ALA A 18 -0.50 30.60 -17.28
CA ALA A 18 -1.60 30.21 -16.38
C ALA A 18 -1.99 28.72 -16.48
N LEU A 19 -1.65 28.05 -17.59
CA LEU A 19 -1.89 26.62 -17.81
C LEU A 19 -0.59 25.83 -17.88
N ASP A 20 0.55 26.40 -17.50
CA ASP A 20 1.82 25.69 -17.57
C ASP A 20 1.86 24.51 -16.58
N ASP A 21 1.15 24.58 -15.46
CA ASP A 21 0.92 23.44 -14.55
C ASP A 21 0.19 22.28 -15.27
N LEU A 22 -0.86 22.61 -16.02
CA LEU A 22 -1.64 21.62 -16.78
C LEU A 22 -0.83 21.07 -17.96
N ARG A 23 -0.06 21.93 -18.63
CA ARG A 23 0.86 21.53 -19.70
C ARG A 23 1.92 20.57 -19.15
N CYS A 24 2.59 20.93 -18.07
CA CYS A 24 3.56 20.08 -17.37
C CYS A 24 2.95 18.73 -17.00
N LEU A 25 1.70 18.71 -16.49
CA LEU A 25 0.99 17.47 -16.17
C LEU A 25 0.71 16.58 -17.39
N VAL A 26 0.31 17.18 -18.53
CA VAL A 26 -0.10 16.44 -19.73
C VAL A 26 1.08 16.03 -20.60
N THR A 27 2.11 16.87 -20.71
CA THR A 27 3.25 16.66 -21.60
C THR A 27 4.50 16.14 -20.88
N GLY A 28 4.58 16.28 -19.55
CA GLY A 28 5.78 15.97 -18.78
C GLY A 28 6.94 16.95 -19.00
N GLU A 29 6.69 18.09 -19.65
CA GLU A 29 7.69 19.12 -19.93
C GLU A 29 8.01 19.91 -18.66
N ILE A 30 9.30 20.01 -18.31
CA ILE A 30 9.75 20.81 -17.16
C ILE A 30 9.81 22.27 -17.59
N ILE A 31 8.83 23.05 -17.14
CA ILE A 31 8.74 24.49 -17.40
C ILE A 31 9.45 25.22 -16.27
N ALA A 32 10.41 26.09 -16.60
CA ALA A 32 11.10 26.90 -15.61
C ALA A 32 10.09 27.76 -14.83
N GLU A 33 10.24 27.86 -13.51
CA GLU A 33 9.35 28.57 -12.58
C GLU A 33 8.03 27.85 -12.20
N VAL A 34 7.61 26.83 -12.95
CA VAL A 34 6.58 25.89 -12.49
C VAL A 34 7.19 24.90 -11.52
N ARG A 35 6.99 25.15 -10.22
CA ARG A 35 7.30 24.19 -9.17
C ARG A 35 5.99 23.55 -8.71
N PRO A 36 5.90 22.21 -8.61
CA PRO A 36 4.79 21.58 -7.94
C PRO A 36 4.57 22.22 -6.56
N LEU A 37 3.31 22.49 -6.20
CA LEU A 37 2.93 23.05 -4.89
C LEU A 37 3.38 22.19 -3.70
N GLU A 38 3.71 20.92 -3.95
CA GLU A 38 4.28 20.00 -2.97
C GLU A 38 5.72 19.67 -3.38
N ASP A 39 6.67 19.80 -2.45
CA ASP A 39 8.00 19.20 -2.63
C ASP A 39 7.82 17.71 -2.91
N ASP A 40 8.24 17.28 -4.10
CA ASP A 40 8.19 15.87 -4.53
C ASP A 40 8.98 14.97 -3.55
N GLU A 41 9.91 15.56 -2.81
CA GLU A 41 10.75 14.92 -1.79
C GLU A 41 10.07 14.76 -0.41
N CYS A 42 9.01 15.52 -0.11
CA CYS A 42 8.40 15.47 1.22
C CYS A 42 7.38 14.32 1.29
N LEU A 43 7.72 13.27 2.05
CA LEU A 43 6.82 12.16 2.32
C LEU A 43 5.75 12.58 3.32
N PRO A 44 4.47 12.22 3.12
CA PRO A 44 3.41 12.56 4.07
C PRO A 44 3.68 11.91 5.41
N ASP A 45 3.52 12.69 6.48
CA ASP A 45 3.65 12.19 7.85
C ASP A 45 2.63 11.07 8.09
N VAL A 46 3.14 9.92 8.55
CA VAL A 46 2.33 8.76 8.88
C VAL A 46 1.80 8.93 10.31
N PRO A 47 0.47 9.04 10.53
CA PRO A 47 -0.06 9.18 11.87
C PRO A 47 0.28 7.96 12.74
N ALA A 48 0.87 8.20 13.92
CA ALA A 48 1.22 7.14 14.87
C ALA A 48 -0.02 6.28 15.26
N SER A 49 -1.20 6.89 15.23
CA SER A 49 -2.50 6.26 15.52
C SER A 49 -2.82 5.05 14.62
N LEU A 50 -2.28 4.97 13.40
CA LEU A 50 -2.50 3.86 12.47
C LEU A 50 -2.04 2.50 13.03
N SER A 51 -1.09 2.52 13.96
CA SER A 51 -0.57 1.33 14.64
C SER A 51 -1.55 0.78 15.69
N PHE A 52 -2.44 1.63 16.21
CA PHE A 52 -3.36 1.33 17.32
C PHE A 52 -4.82 1.12 16.88
N VAL A 53 -5.11 1.26 15.59
CA VAL A 53 -6.46 1.02 15.05
C VAL A 53 -6.88 -0.42 15.38
N LYS A 54 -7.98 -0.55 16.14
CA LYS A 54 -8.58 -1.84 16.47
C LYS A 54 -8.99 -2.54 15.17
N LYS A 55 -8.43 -3.74 14.96
CA LYS A 55 -8.77 -4.60 13.83
C LYS A 55 -9.77 -5.66 14.27
N SER A 56 -10.75 -5.93 13.40
CA SER A 56 -11.66 -7.05 13.60
C SER A 56 -10.89 -8.38 13.63
N ARG A 57 -11.48 -9.41 14.23
CA ARG A 57 -10.90 -10.76 14.26
C ARG A 57 -10.55 -11.25 12.86
N VAL A 58 -11.47 -11.11 11.91
CA VAL A 58 -11.26 -11.48 10.50
C VAL A 58 -10.07 -10.74 9.88
N ALA A 59 -9.92 -9.43 10.17
CA ALA A 59 -8.78 -8.66 9.67
C ALA A 59 -7.45 -9.17 10.26
N LYS A 60 -7.40 -9.48 11.56
CA LYS A 60 -6.22 -10.07 12.21
C LYS A 60 -5.87 -11.43 11.58
N SER A 61 -6.84 -12.34 11.47
CA SER A 61 -6.62 -13.67 10.88
C SER A 61 -6.24 -13.59 9.39
N SER A 62 -6.72 -12.59 8.66
CA SER A 62 -6.30 -12.32 7.27
C SER A 62 -4.85 -11.84 7.18
N ILE A 63 -4.41 -10.98 8.11
CA ILE A 63 -3.01 -10.55 8.20
C ILE A 63 -2.11 -11.75 8.50
N THR A 64 -2.49 -12.61 9.44
CA THR A 64 -1.78 -13.87 9.73
C THR A 64 -1.68 -14.73 8.48
N TYR A 65 -2.76 -14.88 7.71
CA TYR A 65 -2.75 -15.64 6.47
C TYR A 65 -1.76 -15.08 5.43
N VAL A 66 -1.70 -13.75 5.28
CA VAL A 66 -0.72 -13.08 4.40
C VAL A 66 0.71 -13.24 4.93
N ALA A 67 0.93 -13.12 6.23
CA ALA A 67 2.23 -13.36 6.85
C ALA A 67 2.72 -14.80 6.61
N GLY A 68 1.83 -15.80 6.68
CA GLY A 68 2.13 -17.18 6.33
C GLY A 68 2.54 -17.36 4.87
N PHE A 69 1.86 -16.67 3.94
CA PHE A 69 2.28 -16.61 2.54
C PHE A 69 3.68 -16.02 2.38
N MET A 70 3.99 -14.94 3.09
CA MET A 70 5.30 -14.29 3.06
C MET A 70 6.40 -15.21 3.59
N ALA A 71 6.19 -15.82 4.77
CA ALA A 71 7.11 -16.81 5.34
C ALA A 71 7.44 -17.91 4.34
N ARG A 72 6.41 -18.52 3.74
CA ARG A 72 6.58 -19.57 2.73
C ARG A 72 7.42 -19.11 1.54
N LYS A 73 7.19 -17.88 1.05
CA LYS A 73 7.92 -17.35 -0.10
C LYS A 73 9.40 -17.15 0.21
N VAL A 74 9.72 -16.66 1.41
CA VAL A 74 11.09 -16.47 1.89
C VAL A 74 11.80 -17.80 2.18
N LEU A 75 11.10 -18.77 2.76
CA LEU A 75 11.64 -20.09 3.03
C LEU A 75 11.99 -20.83 1.73
N LYS A 76 11.16 -20.70 0.69
CA LYS A 76 11.48 -21.23 -0.64
C LYS A 76 12.75 -20.59 -1.23
N SER A 77 12.95 -19.28 -1.09
CA SER A 77 14.17 -18.61 -1.58
C SER A 77 15.42 -18.96 -0.79
N THR A 78 15.28 -19.40 0.46
CA THR A 78 16.40 -19.77 1.35
C THR A 78 16.59 -21.29 1.47
N ARG A 79 16.01 -22.06 0.53
CA ARG A 79 16.06 -23.53 0.50
C ARG A 79 15.65 -24.18 1.83
N ASN A 80 14.64 -23.62 2.48
CA ASN A 80 14.12 -24.06 3.79
C ASN A 80 15.18 -24.07 4.91
N CYS A 81 16.13 -23.14 4.91
CA CYS A 81 17.12 -22.98 5.98
C CYS A 81 16.48 -23.00 7.37
N GLN A 82 16.99 -23.87 8.26
CA GLN A 82 16.41 -24.09 9.59
C GLN A 82 16.45 -22.82 10.45
N ASN A 83 17.52 -22.04 10.36
CA ASN A 83 17.61 -20.77 11.09
C ASN A 83 16.55 -19.77 10.62
N CYS A 84 16.27 -19.71 9.32
CA CYS A 84 15.18 -18.88 8.77
C CYS A 84 13.82 -19.36 9.25
N GLN A 85 13.60 -20.67 9.32
CA GLN A 85 12.35 -21.24 9.84
C GLN A 85 12.15 -20.83 11.30
N ASN A 86 13.17 -20.99 12.14
CA ASN A 86 13.09 -20.61 13.55
C ASN A 86 12.75 -19.13 13.70
N VAL A 87 13.41 -18.25 12.95
CA VAL A 87 13.17 -16.80 13.04
C VAL A 87 11.80 -16.39 12.48
N LEU A 88 11.36 -16.96 11.35
CA LEU A 88 10.13 -16.56 10.67
C LEU A 88 8.87 -17.20 11.25
N LEU A 89 8.99 -18.35 11.90
CA LEU A 89 7.86 -19.18 12.36
C LEU A 89 7.70 -19.19 13.89
N TYR A 90 8.67 -18.67 14.65
CA TYR A 90 8.57 -18.60 16.11
C TYR A 90 7.37 -17.77 16.56
N SER A 91 6.48 -18.39 17.34
CA SER A 91 5.25 -17.79 17.85
C SER A 91 5.18 -17.95 19.37
N ASP A 92 4.73 -16.88 20.03
CA ASP A 92 4.41 -16.84 21.45
C ASP A 92 2.98 -17.33 21.76
N GLY A 93 2.25 -17.79 20.74
CA GLY A 93 0.86 -18.26 20.85
C GLY A 93 -0.20 -17.16 20.67
N ASN A 94 0.19 -15.89 20.54
CA ASN A 94 -0.75 -14.75 20.42
C ASN A 94 -1.16 -14.43 18.97
N VAL A 95 -1.22 -15.44 18.10
CA VAL A 95 -1.49 -15.27 16.67
C VAL A 95 -2.85 -15.86 16.30
N GLU A 96 -3.71 -15.04 15.69
CA GLU A 96 -5.05 -15.45 15.23
C GLU A 96 -4.93 -16.34 13.97
N LEU A 97 -5.17 -17.65 14.11
CA LEU A 97 -4.94 -18.66 13.07
C LEU A 97 -6.21 -19.07 12.30
N ASP A 98 -7.39 -18.57 12.67
CA ASP A 98 -8.69 -19.05 12.17
C ASP A 98 -8.76 -19.21 10.63
N VAL A 99 -8.22 -18.25 9.87
CA VAL A 99 -8.28 -18.26 8.40
C VAL A 99 -7.36 -19.33 7.81
N ILE A 100 -6.22 -19.60 8.46
CA ILE A 100 -5.32 -20.68 8.05
C ILE A 100 -5.99 -22.02 8.34
N GLU A 101 -6.56 -22.18 9.53
CA GLU A 101 -7.20 -23.42 9.97
C GLU A 101 -8.46 -23.74 9.15
N ALA A 102 -9.30 -22.75 8.88
CA ALA A 102 -10.48 -22.92 8.03
C ALA A 102 -10.14 -23.29 6.57
N ARG A 103 -8.91 -22.99 6.11
CA ARG A 103 -8.41 -23.34 4.77
C ARG A 103 -7.50 -24.56 4.79
N GLN A 104 -7.37 -25.23 5.93
CA GLN A 104 -6.51 -26.39 6.10
C GLN A 104 -7.23 -27.68 5.69
N CYS A 105 -7.12 -28.01 4.40
CA CYS A 105 -7.52 -29.30 3.85
C CYS A 105 -6.30 -30.23 3.66
N GLN A 106 -6.55 -31.52 3.41
CA GLN A 106 -5.49 -32.48 3.06
C GLN A 106 -4.69 -31.96 1.84
N ASN A 107 -3.36 -32.03 1.90
CA ASN A 107 -2.39 -31.52 0.91
C ASN A 107 -2.23 -29.99 0.79
N ASN A 108 -2.45 -29.22 1.86
CA ASN A 108 -2.11 -27.79 1.83
C ASN A 108 -0.62 -27.52 2.10
N ASN A 109 -0.13 -26.41 1.55
CA ASN A 109 1.20 -25.87 1.85
C ASN A 109 1.07 -24.55 2.64
N LEU A 110 0.10 -24.44 3.54
CA LEU A 110 -0.07 -23.23 4.37
C LEU A 110 0.95 -23.25 5.50
N VAL A 111 1.52 -22.09 5.79
CA VAL A 111 2.57 -21.92 6.81
C VAL A 111 1.99 -21.08 7.93
N LYS A 112 2.16 -21.53 9.18
CA LYS A 112 1.83 -20.76 10.37
C LYS A 112 2.99 -19.80 10.67
N PRO A 113 2.83 -18.49 10.46
CA PRO A 113 3.91 -17.52 10.68
C PRO A 113 4.15 -17.26 12.17
N GLY A 114 5.33 -16.73 12.47
CA GLY A 114 5.68 -16.27 13.80
C GLY A 114 5.00 -14.95 14.19
N SER A 115 4.96 -14.66 15.48
CA SER A 115 4.29 -13.48 16.04
C SER A 115 4.91 -12.18 15.54
N TYR A 116 6.25 -12.13 15.47
CA TYR A 116 6.95 -10.95 14.96
C TYR A 116 6.66 -10.69 13.48
N LEU A 117 6.60 -11.74 12.66
CA LEU A 117 6.26 -11.60 11.25
C LEU A 117 4.82 -11.11 11.06
N CYS A 118 3.89 -11.57 11.90
CA CYS A 118 2.52 -11.05 11.92
C CYS A 118 2.48 -9.58 12.31
N PHE A 119 3.23 -9.18 13.35
CA PHE A 119 3.38 -7.80 13.76
C PHE A 119 3.93 -6.92 12.63
N ALA A 120 5.06 -7.30 12.03
CA ALA A 120 5.69 -6.55 10.95
C ALA A 120 4.76 -6.42 9.73
N THR A 121 4.04 -7.49 9.39
CA THR A 121 3.05 -7.50 8.31
C THR A 121 1.88 -6.56 8.62
N ASN A 122 1.35 -6.58 9.85
CA ASN A 122 0.29 -5.68 10.30
C ASN A 122 0.72 -4.22 10.23
N GLN A 123 1.90 -3.89 10.79
CA GLN A 123 2.43 -2.52 10.81
C GLN A 123 2.66 -2.00 9.39
N SER A 124 3.23 -2.83 8.53
CA SER A 124 3.43 -2.50 7.12
C SER A 124 2.10 -2.29 6.40
N SER A 125 1.12 -3.17 6.64
CA SER A 125 -0.18 -3.09 5.97
C SER A 125 -0.94 -1.82 6.34
N SER A 126 -1.02 -1.49 7.64
CA SER A 126 -1.64 -0.24 8.11
C SER A 126 -1.09 0.98 7.39
N ARG A 127 0.23 1.06 7.25
CA ARG A 127 0.94 2.19 6.62
C ARG A 127 0.74 2.21 5.11
N LEU A 128 0.89 1.06 4.46
CA LEU A 128 0.72 0.95 3.01
C LEU A 128 -0.70 1.31 2.57
N PHE A 129 -1.73 0.89 3.31
CA PHE A 129 -3.11 1.29 3.01
C PHE A 129 -3.36 2.78 3.19
N TYR A 130 -2.61 3.46 4.05
CA TYR A 130 -2.68 4.91 4.22
C TYR A 130 -1.90 5.66 3.12
N LEU A 131 -0.69 5.19 2.82
CA LEU A 131 0.26 5.87 1.92
C LEU A 131 -0.07 5.69 0.45
N ILE A 132 -0.47 4.49 0.01
CA ILE A 132 -0.67 4.19 -1.41
C ILE A 132 -1.67 5.15 -2.07
N PRO A 133 -2.87 5.40 -1.52
CA PRO A 133 -3.80 6.36 -2.14
C PRO A 133 -3.28 7.79 -2.22
N ARG A 134 -2.34 8.17 -1.34
CA ARG A 134 -1.75 9.51 -1.27
C ARG A 134 -0.55 9.68 -2.18
N LEU A 135 0.16 8.59 -2.48
CA LEU A 135 1.41 8.61 -3.24
C LEU A 135 1.29 7.96 -4.62
N CYS A 136 0.11 7.46 -5.00
CA CYS A 136 -0.08 6.69 -6.24
C CYS A 136 0.25 7.47 -7.52
N HIS A 137 0.19 8.80 -7.47
CA HIS A 137 0.51 9.68 -8.59
C HIS A 137 2.03 9.91 -8.76
N ARG A 138 2.84 9.60 -7.74
CA ARG A 138 4.28 9.87 -7.74
C ARG A 138 5.08 8.77 -8.45
N ASN A 139 6.18 9.18 -9.08
CA ASN A 139 7.15 8.25 -9.66
C ASN A 139 7.90 7.47 -8.58
N ASN A 140 8.44 6.30 -8.93
CA ASN A 140 9.24 5.46 -8.03
C ASN A 140 8.54 5.05 -6.72
N LEU A 141 7.19 4.94 -6.74
CA LEU A 141 6.36 4.59 -5.59
C LEU A 141 6.89 3.42 -4.76
N PHE A 142 7.36 2.36 -5.42
CA PHE A 142 7.89 1.18 -4.72
C PHE A 142 9.09 1.52 -3.82
N ALA A 143 10.03 2.34 -4.31
CA ALA A 143 11.22 2.72 -3.56
C ALA A 143 10.86 3.61 -2.36
N MET A 144 9.96 4.57 -2.57
CA MET A 144 9.47 5.45 -1.49
C MET A 144 8.77 4.65 -0.39
N LEU A 145 7.86 3.75 -0.75
CA LEU A 145 7.17 2.89 0.22
C LEU A 145 8.17 1.99 0.97
N LYS A 146 9.18 1.46 0.27
CA LYS A 146 10.23 0.65 0.90
C LYS A 146 11.02 1.44 1.94
N GLN A 147 11.42 2.66 1.61
CA GLN A 147 12.15 3.53 2.52
C GLN A 147 11.34 3.83 3.79
N VAL A 148 10.06 4.17 3.65
CA VAL A 148 9.18 4.43 4.81
C VAL A 148 9.03 3.17 5.67
N ILE A 149 8.73 2.03 5.05
CA ILE A 149 8.54 0.78 5.78
C ILE A 149 9.80 0.33 6.53
N LEU A 150 10.98 0.46 5.92
CA LEU A 150 12.25 0.12 6.59
C LEU A 150 12.64 1.11 7.69
N LYS A 151 12.22 2.38 7.61
CA LYS A 151 12.44 3.37 8.66
C LYS A 151 11.59 3.09 9.90
N GLU A 152 10.39 2.55 9.73
CA GLU A 152 9.42 2.42 10.81
C GLU A 152 9.28 1.01 11.39
N VAL A 153 9.70 -0.02 10.66
CA VAL A 153 9.60 -1.42 11.10
C VAL A 153 10.96 -2.10 10.99
N ASN A 154 11.41 -2.71 12.08
CA ASN A 154 12.74 -3.33 12.15
C ASN A 154 12.77 -4.75 11.56
N PHE A 155 12.99 -4.87 10.24
CA PHE A 155 13.10 -6.19 9.61
C PHE A 155 14.43 -6.91 9.85
N THR A 156 15.46 -6.26 10.42
CA THR A 156 16.77 -6.91 10.59
C THR A 156 16.71 -8.05 11.61
N VAL A 157 15.74 -8.02 12.52
CA VAL A 157 15.45 -9.11 13.49
C VAL A 157 15.09 -10.41 12.76
N LEU A 158 14.61 -10.33 11.51
CA LEU A 158 14.26 -11.49 10.70
C LEU A 158 15.45 -12.10 9.95
N ASN A 159 16.64 -11.49 10.04
CA ASN A 159 17.84 -12.05 9.47
C ASN A 159 18.31 -13.26 10.28
N CYS A 160 18.88 -14.24 9.58
CA CYS A 160 19.54 -15.37 10.24
C CYS A 160 21.04 -15.29 10.02
N ALA A 161 21.80 -16.12 10.75
CA ALA A 161 23.27 -16.16 10.66
C ALA A 161 23.76 -16.37 9.22
N ASP A 162 23.06 -17.20 8.45
CA ASP A 162 23.43 -17.57 7.08
C ASP A 162 22.90 -16.58 6.03
N HIS A 163 21.85 -15.80 6.35
CA HIS A 163 21.14 -14.97 5.39
C HIS A 163 20.81 -13.59 5.98
N LYS A 164 21.70 -12.62 5.74
CA LYS A 164 21.61 -11.24 6.25
C LYS A 164 20.65 -10.31 5.50
N HIS A 165 20.06 -10.79 4.40
CA HIS A 165 19.18 -9.99 3.53
C HIS A 165 17.72 -10.44 3.56
N ILE A 166 17.35 -11.35 4.47
CA ILE A 166 15.97 -11.84 4.59
C ILE A 166 15.03 -10.72 5.03
N GLY A 167 15.45 -9.89 5.98
CA GLY A 167 14.65 -8.77 6.43
C GLY A 167 14.22 -7.86 5.29
N ASP A 168 15.14 -7.52 4.38
CA ASP A 168 14.83 -6.72 3.20
C ASP A 168 13.85 -7.44 2.27
N LEU A 169 14.06 -8.74 2.02
CA LEU A 169 13.13 -9.54 1.22
C LEU A 169 11.72 -9.53 1.84
N VAL A 170 11.61 -9.74 3.15
CA VAL A 170 10.34 -9.70 3.88
C VAL A 170 9.69 -8.32 3.75
N ALA A 171 10.45 -7.23 3.89
CA ALA A 171 9.95 -5.86 3.77
C ALA A 171 9.38 -5.54 2.38
N THR A 172 9.93 -6.13 1.32
CA THR A 172 9.42 -5.90 -0.06
C THR A 172 8.13 -6.62 -0.38
N LEU A 173 7.85 -7.76 0.28
CA LEU A 173 6.67 -8.58 -0.01
C LEU A 173 5.33 -7.89 0.28
N PRO A 174 5.09 -7.25 1.45
CA PRO A 174 3.82 -6.59 1.72
C PRO A 174 3.59 -5.42 0.76
N ILE A 175 4.64 -4.69 0.37
CA ILE A 175 4.56 -3.61 -0.62
C ILE A 175 4.03 -4.15 -1.95
N ARG A 176 4.62 -5.23 -2.47
CA ARG A 176 4.17 -5.87 -3.72
C ARG A 176 2.74 -6.38 -3.62
N CYS A 177 2.41 -7.07 -2.53
CA CYS A 177 1.09 -7.64 -2.32
C CYS A 177 0.00 -6.55 -2.26
N ILE A 178 0.25 -5.48 -1.52
CA ILE A 178 -0.74 -4.42 -1.30
C ILE A 178 -0.87 -3.52 -2.52
N LEU A 179 0.24 -3.19 -3.21
CA LEU A 179 0.16 -2.46 -4.49
C LEU A 179 -0.67 -3.24 -5.51
N TYR A 180 -0.39 -4.52 -5.71
CA TYR A 180 -1.16 -5.35 -6.64
C TYR A 180 -2.64 -5.45 -6.24
N TYR A 181 -2.90 -5.64 -4.95
CA TYR A 181 -4.26 -5.66 -4.41
C TYR A 181 -4.99 -4.33 -4.63
N TRP A 182 -4.32 -3.20 -4.38
CA TRP A 182 -4.87 -1.87 -4.54
C TRP A 182 -5.19 -1.59 -6.00
N CYS A 183 -4.25 -1.81 -6.92
CA CYS A 183 -4.49 -1.65 -8.36
C CYS A 183 -5.66 -2.52 -8.84
N LYS A 184 -5.72 -3.78 -8.40
CA LYS A 184 -6.84 -4.67 -8.73
C LYS A 184 -8.18 -4.15 -8.18
N SER A 185 -8.17 -3.52 -7.01
CA SER A 185 -9.37 -2.96 -6.40
C SER A 185 -9.84 -1.70 -7.13
N VAL A 186 -8.92 -0.78 -7.45
CA VAL A 186 -9.20 0.40 -8.27
C VAL A 186 -9.72 -0.01 -9.65
N ASN A 187 -9.09 -0.96 -10.32
CA ASN A 187 -9.55 -1.44 -11.63
C ASN A 187 -10.95 -2.04 -11.58
N LYS A 188 -11.32 -2.72 -10.49
CA LYS A 188 -12.71 -3.21 -10.32
C LYS A 188 -13.72 -2.08 -10.20
N ILE A 189 -13.36 -1.01 -9.50
CA ILE A 189 -14.18 0.21 -9.38
C ILE A 189 -14.33 0.86 -10.75
N LEU A 190 -13.23 1.10 -11.46
CA LEU A 190 -13.21 1.76 -12.77
C LEU A 190 -14.01 0.99 -13.84
N VAL A 191 -13.99 -0.34 -13.79
CA VAL A 191 -14.75 -1.20 -14.72
C VAL A 191 -16.20 -1.45 -14.25
N GLY A 192 -16.63 -0.82 -13.14
CA GLY A 192 -18.00 -0.95 -12.62
C GLY A 192 -18.32 -2.35 -12.06
N LYS A 193 -17.32 -3.18 -11.78
CA LYS A 193 -17.47 -4.54 -11.25
C LYS A 193 -17.47 -4.60 -9.72
N ASP A 194 -17.22 -3.48 -9.06
CA ASP A 194 -17.30 -3.39 -7.60
C ASP A 194 -18.75 -3.19 -7.13
N VAL A 195 -19.39 -4.29 -6.74
CA VAL A 195 -20.79 -4.31 -6.29
C VAL A 195 -21.03 -3.40 -5.08
N LYS A 196 -20.04 -3.23 -4.19
CA LYS A 196 -20.20 -2.37 -3.00
C LYS A 196 -20.23 -0.91 -3.42
N PHE A 197 -19.32 -0.52 -4.30
CA PHE A 197 -19.25 0.83 -4.85
C PHE A 197 -20.50 1.17 -5.67
N VAL A 198 -20.95 0.27 -6.54
CA VAL A 198 -22.19 0.45 -7.30
C VAL A 198 -23.40 0.64 -6.37
N LYS A 199 -23.51 -0.19 -5.32
CA LYS A 199 -24.57 -0.04 -4.31
C LYS A 199 -24.48 1.30 -3.58
N TYR A 200 -23.28 1.71 -3.18
CA TYR A 200 -23.06 3.00 -2.52
C TYR A 200 -23.59 4.16 -3.37
N LEU A 201 -23.18 4.24 -4.64
CA LEU A 201 -23.65 5.27 -5.56
C LEU A 201 -25.17 5.24 -5.73
N SER A 202 -25.77 4.04 -5.88
CA SER A 202 -27.22 3.90 -6.03
C SER A 202 -28.02 4.33 -4.79
N CYS A 203 -27.43 4.21 -3.59
CA CYS A 203 -28.06 4.65 -2.35
C CYS A 203 -27.94 6.17 -2.13
N GLU A 204 -26.94 6.84 -2.70
CA GLU A 204 -26.84 8.30 -2.66
C GLU A 204 -27.83 8.96 -3.64
N THR A 205 -28.05 8.38 -4.82
CA THR A 205 -29.06 8.88 -5.78
C THR A 205 -30.49 8.80 -5.27
N ASN A 206 -30.80 7.92 -4.31
CA ASN A 206 -32.14 7.79 -3.72
C ASN A 206 -32.37 8.72 -2.50
N LYS A 207 -31.41 9.59 -2.18
CA LYS A 207 -31.51 10.56 -1.06
C LYS A 207 -31.64 12.02 -1.51
N ASN A 208 -31.67 12.26 -2.83
CA ASN A 208 -32.00 13.55 -3.45
C ASN A 208 -33.35 13.44 -4.16
#